data_AF-A0A9D8F060-F1
#
_entry.id   AF-A0A9D8F060-F1
#
_cell.length_a   1.000
_cell.length_b   1.000
_cell.length_c   1.000
_cell.angle_alpha   90.00
_cell.angle_beta   90.00
_cell.angle_gamma   90.00
#
_symmetry.space_group_name_H-M   'P 1'
#
loop_
_entity.id
_entity.type
_entity.pdbx_description
1 polymer ?
#
loop_
_entity_poly.entity_id
_entity_poly.type
_entity_poly.pdbx_seq_one_letter_code
_entity_poly.pdbx_strand_id
1 'polypeptide(L)'
;MTEPTAKLIGIMDIQRDGAGYKAVDGGNLLASTDEWMSPIFADIGPDGAVWVIDFYSFIIQHNPTPSLQSAGVQATTGRGGAYQTENNLRDQSHGRIYRVVWKDGPRSAIPSLAKKKSPEVVAALESGNPFWSLTAQRLIVDNKMVDAAPALKKRVRSGAGGKGAIHALWSLEGIGELDQDTHRAALLSKDAALRRNAIRALPANDHGQPLFFSSPVIQDPDLLTRQVALVKLLEFPTIPEIQTVVAQLSRVPIHSSDTFLNNTLTLLGRIHKVSGVGENEVQVAAGDKVKVGGKELTWRNVTAATNYLDFNETLKSINDHVAGYLVTYIECDADTPDVVIAVASNDQGRIYFNGVDIYAFTEPHPLMLDADKGKVTLKKGTNVMVFKITNEQKAWQGAMRLLDRSGAPLKNIRLKLQP
;
A
#
# COMPACT_ATOMS: atom_id res chain seq x y z
N MET A 1 -9.62 3.86 -19.65
CA MET A 1 -9.66 2.40 -19.43
C MET A 1 -10.09 1.75 -20.73
N THR A 2 -9.43 0.69 -21.17
CA THR A 2 -9.80 -0.04 -22.39
C THR A 2 -10.48 -1.36 -22.03
N GLU A 3 -11.68 -1.59 -22.54
CA GLU A 3 -12.49 -2.77 -22.25
C GLU A 3 -12.79 -3.55 -23.55
N PRO A 4 -11.89 -4.43 -23.99
CA PRO A 4 -12.03 -5.09 -25.27
C PRO A 4 -13.22 -6.06 -25.34
N THR A 5 -13.66 -6.58 -24.19
CA THR A 5 -14.86 -7.44 -24.09
C THR A 5 -16.14 -6.65 -24.26
N ALA A 6 -16.17 -5.40 -23.80
CA ALA A 6 -17.31 -4.49 -23.89
C ALA A 6 -17.24 -3.56 -25.12
N LYS A 7 -16.20 -3.69 -25.96
CA LYS A 7 -16.03 -2.95 -27.22
C LYS A 7 -15.97 -1.43 -26.99
N LEU A 8 -15.37 -1.01 -25.87
CA LEU A 8 -15.37 0.40 -25.47
C LEU A 8 -14.07 0.86 -24.81
N ILE A 9 -13.94 2.17 -24.75
CA ILE A 9 -12.89 2.90 -24.04
C ILE A 9 -13.59 3.84 -23.07
N GLY A 10 -13.53 3.51 -21.79
CA GLY A 10 -14.13 4.28 -20.70
C GLY A 10 -13.19 5.37 -20.17
N ILE A 11 -13.79 6.44 -19.68
CA ILE A 11 -13.14 7.50 -18.92
C ILE A 11 -13.41 7.23 -17.44
N MET A 12 -12.37 7.26 -16.61
CA MET A 12 -12.53 7.23 -15.16
C MET A 12 -12.21 8.61 -14.61
N ASP A 13 -13.16 9.22 -13.91
CA ASP A 13 -12.93 10.44 -13.14
C ASP A 13 -12.30 10.07 -11.79
N ILE A 14 -11.03 10.44 -11.62
CA ILE A 14 -10.26 10.14 -10.41
C ILE A 14 -10.40 11.31 -9.44
N GLN A 15 -11.19 11.11 -8.39
CA GLN A 15 -11.50 12.13 -7.39
C GLN A 15 -10.70 11.89 -6.12
N ARG A 16 -10.31 12.98 -5.46
CA ARG A 16 -9.65 12.92 -4.13
C ARG A 16 -10.62 12.36 -3.09
N ASP A 17 -10.11 11.49 -2.23
CA ASP A 17 -10.84 10.95 -1.10
C ASP A 17 -9.87 10.73 0.06
N GLY A 18 -9.85 11.65 1.03
CA GLY A 18 -8.87 11.64 2.12
C GLY A 18 -7.42 11.68 1.63
N ALA A 19 -6.58 10.79 2.15
CA ALA A 19 -5.23 10.52 1.67
C ALA A 19 -5.17 9.53 0.48
N GLY A 20 -6.30 9.27 -0.18
CA GLY A 20 -6.39 8.40 -1.34
C GLY A 20 -7.17 9.01 -2.49
N TYR A 21 -7.67 8.13 -3.35
CA TYR A 21 -8.50 8.48 -4.49
C TYR A 21 -9.63 7.46 -4.63
N LYS A 22 -10.76 7.92 -5.16
CA LYS A 22 -11.84 7.07 -5.66
C LYS A 22 -11.98 7.28 -7.17
N ALA A 23 -12.30 6.21 -7.87
CA ALA A 23 -12.60 6.26 -9.30
C ALA A 23 -14.12 6.29 -9.48
N VAL A 24 -14.62 7.27 -10.25
CA VAL A 24 -16.01 7.40 -10.65
C VAL A 24 -16.10 7.16 -12.15
N ASP A 25 -17.14 6.47 -12.59
CA ASP A 25 -17.41 6.28 -14.03
C ASP A 25 -17.65 7.65 -14.69
N GLY A 26 -16.79 8.00 -15.64
CA GLY A 26 -16.86 9.22 -16.44
C GLY A 26 -17.57 9.02 -17.79
N GLY A 27 -18.12 7.83 -18.04
CA GLY A 27 -18.73 7.43 -19.31
C GLY A 27 -17.71 6.96 -20.35
N ASN A 28 -18.21 6.77 -21.57
CA ASN A 28 -17.40 6.22 -22.67
C ASN A 28 -16.82 7.33 -23.55
N LEU A 29 -15.50 7.31 -23.74
CA LEU A 29 -14.83 8.12 -24.76
C LEU A 29 -15.18 7.60 -26.16
N LEU A 30 -15.19 6.28 -26.32
CA LEU A 30 -15.46 5.61 -27.57
C LEU A 30 -16.13 4.27 -27.27
N ALA A 31 -17.17 3.93 -28.03
CA ALA A 31 -17.81 2.61 -28.00
C ALA A 31 -18.13 2.21 -29.44
N SER A 32 -18.07 0.91 -29.73
CA SER A 32 -18.36 0.37 -31.05
C SER A 32 -19.39 -0.74 -30.99
N THR A 33 -20.21 -0.82 -32.04
CA THR A 33 -21.08 -1.96 -32.31
C THR A 33 -20.42 -3.02 -33.20
N ASP A 34 -19.21 -2.75 -33.72
CA ASP A 34 -18.42 -3.73 -34.47
C ASP A 34 -17.89 -4.80 -33.51
N GLU A 35 -18.32 -6.05 -33.70
CA GLU A 35 -17.98 -7.19 -32.86
C GLU A 35 -16.47 -7.50 -32.87
N TRP A 36 -15.74 -7.06 -33.89
CA TRP A 36 -14.31 -7.27 -34.00
C TRP A 36 -13.49 -6.24 -33.23
N MET A 37 -14.06 -5.09 -32.86
CA MET A 37 -13.33 -4.08 -32.10
C MET A 37 -12.87 -4.66 -30.76
N SER A 38 -11.60 -4.56 -30.42
CA SER A 38 -11.02 -5.08 -29.17
C SER A 38 -9.91 -4.13 -28.71
N PRO A 39 -10.26 -2.92 -28.24
CA PRO A 39 -9.27 -1.94 -27.77
C PRO A 39 -8.49 -2.49 -26.58
N ILE A 40 -7.16 -2.49 -26.68
CA ILE A 40 -6.28 -3.05 -25.65
C ILE A 40 -5.41 -2.00 -24.97
N PHE A 41 -5.23 -0.84 -25.61
CA PHE A 41 -4.47 0.26 -25.04
C PHE A 41 -4.92 1.59 -25.65
N ALA A 42 -4.92 2.64 -24.83
CA ALA A 42 -5.18 4.00 -25.29
C ALA A 42 -4.31 5.00 -24.53
N ASP A 43 -3.77 6.00 -25.23
CA ASP A 43 -2.95 7.06 -24.65
C ASP A 43 -3.05 8.37 -25.46
N ILE A 44 -2.58 9.48 -24.87
CA ILE A 44 -2.57 10.80 -25.50
C ILE A 44 -1.35 10.92 -26.42
N GLY A 45 -1.59 11.20 -27.69
CA GLY A 45 -0.53 11.38 -28.69
C GLY A 45 0.10 12.77 -28.73
N PRO A 46 1.17 12.97 -29.51
CA PRO A 46 1.86 14.26 -29.68
C PRO A 46 0.95 15.39 -30.21
N ASP A 47 -0.10 15.03 -30.95
CA ASP A 47 -1.10 15.93 -31.49
C ASP A 47 -2.24 16.27 -30.52
N GLY A 48 -2.26 15.63 -29.34
CA GLY A 48 -3.31 15.80 -28.32
C GLY A 48 -4.54 14.92 -28.54
N ALA A 49 -4.56 14.12 -29.60
CA ALA A 49 -5.59 13.11 -29.85
C ALA A 49 -5.40 11.88 -28.95
N VAL A 50 -6.44 11.09 -28.76
CA VAL A 50 -6.33 9.78 -28.11
C VAL A 50 -6.02 8.74 -29.17
N TRP A 51 -4.88 8.08 -29.05
CA TRP A 51 -4.44 6.99 -29.90
C TRP A 51 -4.80 5.68 -29.24
N VAL A 52 -5.35 4.75 -30.03
CA VAL A 52 -5.87 3.48 -29.55
C VAL A 52 -5.22 2.35 -30.33
N ILE A 53 -4.66 1.38 -29.62
CA ILE A 53 -4.27 0.09 -30.20
C ILE A 53 -5.45 -0.86 -30.00
N ASP A 54 -5.90 -1.44 -31.11
CA ASP A 54 -6.98 -2.40 -31.19
C ASP A 54 -6.46 -3.69 -31.81
N PHE A 55 -6.66 -4.83 -31.16
CA PHE A 55 -6.35 -6.12 -31.78
C PHE A 55 -7.24 -6.43 -32.99
N TYR A 56 -8.40 -5.81 -33.09
CA TYR A 56 -9.42 -6.08 -34.08
C TYR A 56 -9.71 -7.58 -34.21
N SER A 57 -9.95 -8.21 -33.07
CA SER A 57 -10.20 -9.64 -32.95
C SER A 57 -11.59 -9.86 -32.38
N PHE A 58 -12.37 -10.73 -33.03
CA PHE A 58 -13.70 -11.12 -32.55
C PHE A 58 -13.60 -11.78 -31.17
N ILE A 59 -12.59 -12.64 -30.99
CA ILE A 59 -12.33 -13.31 -29.72
C ILE A 59 -11.17 -12.63 -28.97
N ILE A 60 -11.46 -12.12 -27.76
CA ILE A 60 -10.44 -11.60 -26.83
C ILE A 60 -10.32 -12.42 -25.53
N GLN A 61 -11.37 -13.11 -25.08
CA GLN A 61 -11.38 -13.83 -23.80
C GLN A 61 -10.72 -15.20 -23.91
N HIS A 62 -10.17 -15.71 -22.80
CA HIS A 62 -9.61 -17.08 -22.74
C HIS A 62 -10.62 -18.12 -22.22
N ASN A 63 -11.47 -17.74 -21.26
CA ASN A 63 -12.41 -18.60 -20.55
C ASN A 63 -13.60 -17.78 -20.00
N PRO A 64 -14.74 -18.43 -19.69
CA PRO A 64 -15.04 -19.86 -19.88
C PRO A 64 -15.22 -20.24 -21.36
N THR A 65 -15.12 -21.53 -21.69
CA THR A 65 -15.43 -22.03 -23.04
C THR A 65 -16.89 -21.73 -23.38
N PRO A 66 -17.15 -20.93 -24.44
CA PRO A 66 -18.52 -20.58 -24.80
C PRO A 66 -19.37 -21.80 -25.20
N SER A 67 -20.60 -21.82 -24.70
CA SER A 67 -21.69 -22.68 -25.18
C SER A 67 -22.70 -21.88 -26.00
N LEU A 68 -23.56 -22.60 -26.76
CA LEU A 68 -24.70 -22.00 -27.45
C LEU A 68 -25.57 -21.14 -26.53
N GLN A 69 -25.76 -21.55 -25.27
CA GLN A 69 -26.54 -20.80 -24.30
C GLN A 69 -25.85 -19.52 -23.83
N SER A 70 -24.53 -19.54 -23.67
CA SER A 70 -23.78 -18.39 -23.15
C SER A 70 -23.46 -17.32 -24.20
N ALA A 71 -23.16 -17.72 -25.43
CA ALA A 71 -22.62 -16.82 -26.45
C ALA A 71 -23.03 -17.18 -27.89
N GLY A 72 -24.02 -18.08 -28.08
CA GLY A 72 -24.50 -18.46 -29.41
C GLY A 72 -23.51 -19.29 -30.26
N VAL A 73 -22.37 -19.69 -29.70
CA VAL A 73 -21.34 -20.49 -30.37
C VAL A 73 -21.00 -21.71 -29.51
N GLN A 74 -21.01 -22.90 -30.12
CA GLN A 74 -20.54 -24.12 -29.47
C GLN A 74 -19.01 -24.24 -29.63
N ALA A 75 -18.26 -23.68 -28.68
CA ALA A 75 -16.80 -23.77 -28.68
C ALA A 75 -16.31 -25.03 -27.96
N THR A 76 -15.05 -25.39 -28.18
CA THR A 76 -14.37 -26.49 -27.46
C THR A 76 -13.15 -25.97 -26.71
N THR A 77 -12.81 -26.57 -25.58
CA THR A 77 -11.60 -26.21 -24.83
C THR A 77 -10.37 -26.77 -25.55
N GLY A 78 -9.53 -25.89 -26.07
CA GLY A 78 -8.30 -26.25 -26.77
C GLY A 78 -7.08 -26.37 -25.84
N ARG A 79 -5.91 -26.49 -26.47
CA ARG A 79 -4.61 -26.58 -25.79
C ARG A 79 -4.38 -25.35 -24.90
N GLY A 80 -3.86 -25.59 -23.69
CA GLY A 80 -3.58 -24.52 -22.71
C GLY A 80 -4.84 -23.92 -22.08
N GLY A 81 -6.01 -24.55 -22.26
CA GLY A 81 -7.26 -24.12 -21.66
C GLY A 81 -7.92 -22.91 -22.34
N ALA A 82 -7.46 -22.52 -23.53
CA ALA A 82 -8.12 -21.49 -24.35
C ALA A 82 -9.11 -22.16 -25.30
N TYR A 83 -10.32 -21.60 -25.41
CA TYR A 83 -11.31 -22.17 -26.31
C TYR A 83 -10.97 -21.94 -27.80
N GLN A 84 -11.39 -22.92 -28.61
CA GLN A 84 -11.28 -22.94 -30.06
C GLN A 84 -12.67 -22.81 -30.69
N THR A 85 -12.74 -22.08 -31.79
CA THR A 85 -13.92 -22.02 -32.66
C THR A 85 -13.57 -22.62 -34.02
N GLU A 86 -14.56 -23.13 -34.74
CA GLU A 86 -14.37 -23.86 -36.00
C GLU A 86 -13.57 -23.07 -37.05
N ASN A 87 -13.71 -21.74 -37.08
CA ASN A 87 -13.07 -20.86 -38.05
C ASN A 87 -11.89 -20.05 -37.48
N ASN A 88 -11.41 -20.38 -36.29
CA ASN A 88 -10.36 -19.64 -35.58
C ASN A 88 -10.56 -18.10 -35.65
N LEU A 89 -11.59 -17.60 -34.97
CA LEU A 89 -11.99 -16.18 -35.01
C LEU A 89 -11.02 -15.24 -34.23
N ARG A 90 -9.78 -15.66 -34.02
CA ARG A 90 -8.69 -14.85 -33.45
C ARG A 90 -7.76 -14.42 -34.58
N ASP A 91 -7.67 -13.12 -34.83
CA ASP A 91 -6.58 -12.61 -35.65
C ASP A 91 -5.30 -12.60 -34.80
N GLN A 92 -4.24 -13.20 -35.32
CA GLN A 92 -2.92 -13.30 -34.67
C GLN A 92 -1.83 -12.55 -35.42
N SER A 93 -2.19 -11.89 -36.53
CA SER A 93 -1.27 -11.30 -37.49
C SER A 93 -1.48 -9.80 -37.69
N HIS A 94 -2.68 -9.31 -37.42
CA HIS A 94 -3.03 -7.91 -37.63
C HIS A 94 -3.53 -7.24 -36.35
N GLY A 95 -3.55 -5.92 -36.41
CA GLY A 95 -4.19 -5.04 -35.44
C GLY A 95 -4.46 -3.69 -36.11
N ARG A 96 -5.15 -2.82 -35.40
CA ARG A 96 -5.48 -1.47 -35.86
C ARG A 96 -4.91 -0.44 -34.89
N ILE A 97 -4.53 0.70 -35.44
CA ILE A 97 -4.21 1.90 -34.68
C ILE A 97 -5.24 2.94 -35.05
N TYR A 98 -6.12 3.30 -34.12
CA TYR A 98 -7.04 4.40 -34.30
C TYR A 98 -6.48 5.67 -33.70
N ARG A 99 -6.91 6.78 -34.27
CA ARG A 99 -6.70 8.11 -33.73
C ARG A 99 -8.04 8.81 -33.57
N VAL A 100 -8.45 8.99 -32.32
CA VAL A 100 -9.70 9.66 -31.95
C VAL A 100 -9.42 11.16 -31.81
N VAL A 101 -9.94 11.94 -32.76
CA VAL A 101 -9.63 13.38 -32.90
C VAL A 101 -10.88 14.22 -32.66
N TRP A 102 -10.75 15.27 -31.85
CA TRP A 102 -11.75 16.33 -31.79
C TRP A 102 -11.56 17.28 -32.98
N LYS A 103 -12.56 17.33 -33.88
CA LYS A 103 -12.50 18.11 -35.13
C LYS A 103 -12.15 19.59 -34.90
N ASP A 104 -12.70 20.19 -33.85
CA ASP A 104 -12.52 21.61 -33.51
C ASP A 104 -11.56 21.83 -32.33
N GLY A 105 -10.84 20.76 -31.93
CA GLY A 105 -9.92 20.80 -30.80
C GLY A 105 -8.67 21.64 -31.07
N PRO A 106 -8.02 22.15 -30.00
CA PRO A 106 -6.77 22.89 -30.15
C PRO A 106 -5.69 22.00 -30.74
N ARG A 107 -4.88 22.56 -31.65
CA ARG A 107 -3.70 21.88 -32.18
C ARG A 107 -2.56 21.96 -31.17
N SER A 108 -1.77 20.90 -31.15
CA SER A 108 -0.53 20.85 -30.38
C SER A 108 0.43 21.98 -30.79
N ALA A 109 0.89 22.77 -29.82
CA ALA A 109 1.79 23.89 -30.06
C ALA A 109 3.25 23.46 -30.33
N ILE A 110 3.61 22.22 -29.94
CA ILE A 110 4.96 21.68 -30.09
C ILE A 110 4.94 20.72 -31.30
N PRO A 111 5.59 21.07 -32.42
CA PRO A 111 5.66 20.18 -33.58
C PRO A 111 6.76 19.11 -33.44
N SER A 112 7.85 19.43 -32.72
CA SER A 112 8.97 18.50 -32.48
C SER A 112 9.91 19.02 -31.39
N LEU A 113 10.50 18.10 -30.62
CA LEU A 113 11.62 18.35 -29.72
C LEU A 113 12.97 17.87 -30.27
N ALA A 114 13.00 17.33 -31.50
CA ALA A 114 14.23 16.87 -32.12
C ALA A 114 15.21 18.04 -32.32
N LYS A 115 16.46 17.87 -31.85
CA LYS A 115 17.56 18.84 -31.99
C LYS A 115 17.27 20.22 -31.36
N LYS A 116 16.32 20.31 -30.43
CA LYS A 116 16.00 21.53 -29.70
C LYS A 116 17.07 21.85 -28.65
N LYS A 117 17.32 23.14 -28.42
CA LYS A 117 18.28 23.59 -27.39
C LYS A 117 17.64 23.56 -26.00
N SER A 118 18.47 23.55 -24.96
CA SER A 118 18.06 23.43 -23.55
C SER A 118 16.91 24.36 -23.15
N PRO A 119 16.88 25.67 -23.51
CA PRO A 119 15.74 26.52 -23.16
C PRO A 119 14.42 26.06 -23.79
N GLU A 120 14.44 25.54 -25.01
CA GLU A 120 13.24 25.05 -25.71
C GLU A 120 12.74 23.73 -25.12
N VAL A 121 13.66 22.84 -24.72
CA VAL A 121 13.31 21.57 -24.04
C VAL A 121 12.75 21.86 -22.65
N VAL A 122 13.36 22.77 -21.89
CA VAL A 122 12.85 23.19 -20.56
C VAL A 122 11.46 23.81 -20.66
N ALA A 123 11.19 24.63 -21.68
CA ALA A 123 9.87 25.22 -21.89
C ALA A 123 8.78 24.16 -22.12
N ALA A 124 9.12 23.04 -22.76
CA ALA A 124 8.18 21.96 -23.04
C ALA A 124 7.75 21.16 -21.79
N LEU A 125 8.44 21.29 -20.66
CA LEU A 125 8.03 20.68 -19.37
C LEU A 125 6.68 21.22 -18.87
N GLU A 126 6.28 22.42 -19.31
CA GLU A 126 5.00 23.06 -19.00
C GLU A 126 3.89 22.73 -20.00
N SER A 127 4.15 21.84 -20.96
CA SER A 127 3.14 21.43 -21.92
C SER A 127 1.91 20.85 -21.22
N GLY A 128 0.71 21.30 -21.65
CA GLY A 128 -0.56 20.71 -21.25
C GLY A 128 -0.77 19.29 -21.80
N ASN A 129 0.02 18.88 -22.80
CA ASN A 129 0.05 17.53 -23.34
C ASN A 129 1.16 16.70 -22.66
N PRO A 130 0.83 15.62 -21.92
CA PRO A 130 1.79 14.77 -21.23
C PRO A 130 2.86 14.15 -22.13
N PHE A 131 2.54 13.88 -23.41
CA PHE A 131 3.52 13.37 -24.37
C PHE A 131 4.75 14.28 -24.43
N TRP A 132 4.55 15.59 -24.54
CA TRP A 132 5.64 16.55 -24.67
C TRP A 132 6.35 16.83 -23.35
N SER A 133 5.64 16.91 -22.23
CA SER A 133 6.28 17.18 -20.93
C SER A 133 7.13 15.99 -20.48
N LEU A 134 6.64 14.75 -20.67
CA LEU A 134 7.41 13.52 -20.40
C LEU A 134 8.57 13.37 -21.39
N THR A 135 8.36 13.65 -22.68
CA THR A 135 9.44 13.60 -23.67
C THR A 135 10.54 14.62 -23.35
N ALA A 136 10.17 15.83 -22.93
CA ALA A 136 11.12 16.86 -22.52
C ALA A 136 11.96 16.42 -21.31
N GLN A 137 11.32 15.90 -20.25
CA GLN A 137 12.03 15.37 -19.09
C GLN A 137 12.98 14.23 -19.50
N ARG A 138 12.49 13.26 -20.29
CA ARG A 138 13.31 12.16 -20.80
C ARG A 138 14.53 12.68 -21.56
N LEU A 139 14.34 13.64 -22.48
CA LEU A 139 15.44 14.20 -23.26
C LEU A 139 16.47 14.93 -22.38
N ILE A 140 16.05 15.62 -21.32
CA ILE A 140 16.97 16.27 -20.37
C ILE A 140 17.82 15.23 -19.64
N VAL A 141 17.18 14.16 -19.14
CA VAL A 141 17.86 13.10 -18.37
C VAL A 141 18.76 12.25 -19.27
N ASP A 142 18.22 11.69 -20.35
CA ASP A 142 18.94 10.75 -21.23
C ASP A 142 20.15 11.41 -21.90
N ASN A 143 20.04 12.69 -22.27
CA ASN A 143 21.14 13.44 -22.88
C ASN A 143 22.01 14.18 -21.86
N LYS A 144 21.77 13.99 -20.55
CA LYS A 144 22.51 14.64 -19.45
C LYS A 144 22.68 16.16 -19.65
N MET A 145 21.59 16.86 -19.90
CA MET A 145 21.57 18.30 -20.21
C MET A 145 21.82 19.16 -18.95
N VAL A 146 23.02 19.06 -18.37
CA VAL A 146 23.43 19.79 -17.15
C VAL A 146 23.41 21.31 -17.34
N ASP A 147 23.57 21.80 -18.57
CA ASP A 147 23.46 23.20 -18.92
C ASP A 147 22.02 23.76 -18.75
N ALA A 148 21.01 22.87 -18.65
CA ALA A 148 19.63 23.24 -18.33
C ALA A 148 19.41 23.54 -16.84
N ALA A 149 20.33 23.11 -15.95
CA ALA A 149 20.15 23.17 -14.49
C ALA A 149 19.77 24.57 -13.96
N PRO A 150 20.37 25.70 -14.41
CA PRO A 150 19.97 27.02 -13.94
C PRO A 150 18.50 27.35 -14.20
N ALA A 151 17.99 26.98 -15.38
CA ALA A 151 16.60 27.22 -15.77
C ALA A 151 15.63 26.32 -14.98
N LEU A 152 16.00 25.06 -14.77
CA LEU A 152 15.23 24.10 -13.98
C LEU A 152 15.14 24.54 -12.50
N LYS A 153 16.27 24.93 -11.90
CA LYS A 153 16.31 25.44 -10.50
C LYS A 153 15.43 26.67 -10.35
N LYS A 154 15.52 27.62 -11.31
CA LYS A 154 14.64 28.79 -11.34
C LYS A 154 13.16 28.40 -11.39
N ARG A 155 12.80 27.38 -12.17
CA ARG A 155 11.41 26.91 -12.28
C ARG A 155 10.89 26.36 -10.96
N VAL A 156 11.64 25.46 -10.33
CA VAL A 156 11.27 24.85 -9.04
C VAL A 156 11.15 25.92 -7.95
N ARG A 157 12.12 26.86 -7.89
CA ARG A 157 12.18 27.92 -6.87
C ARG A 157 11.17 29.06 -7.07
N SER A 158 10.45 29.10 -8.20
CA SER A 158 9.48 30.16 -8.47
C SER A 158 8.29 30.21 -7.51
N GLY A 159 8.06 29.14 -6.73
CA GLY A 159 6.97 29.04 -5.76
C GLY A 159 5.58 28.84 -6.37
N ALA A 160 5.43 28.92 -7.70
CA ALA A 160 4.17 28.71 -8.41
C ALA A 160 3.75 27.23 -8.45
N GLY A 161 4.71 26.31 -8.32
CA GLY A 161 4.44 24.87 -8.41
C GLY A 161 3.98 24.44 -9.81
N GLY A 162 3.12 23.42 -9.86
CA GLY A 162 2.53 22.93 -11.10
C GLY A 162 3.36 21.87 -11.82
N LYS A 163 2.81 21.34 -12.93
CA LYS A 163 3.35 20.15 -13.62
C LYS A 163 4.79 20.34 -14.09
N GLY A 164 5.15 21.45 -14.73
CA GLY A 164 6.53 21.60 -15.19
C GLY A 164 7.52 21.96 -14.09
N ALA A 165 7.09 22.48 -12.92
CA ALA A 165 7.94 22.53 -11.73
C ALA A 165 8.24 21.12 -11.18
N ILE A 166 7.24 20.23 -11.20
CA ILE A 166 7.43 18.81 -10.84
C ILE A 166 8.37 18.12 -11.83
N HIS A 167 8.17 18.30 -13.14
CA HIS A 167 9.07 17.76 -14.15
C HIS A 167 10.48 18.36 -14.02
N ALA A 168 10.61 19.66 -13.69
CA ALA A 168 11.91 20.28 -13.48
C ALA A 168 12.63 19.73 -12.25
N LEU A 169 11.92 19.47 -11.15
CA LEU A 169 12.46 18.81 -9.96
C LEU A 169 13.03 17.42 -10.29
N TRP A 170 12.25 16.57 -10.98
CA TRP A 170 12.71 15.24 -11.38
C TRP A 170 13.78 15.28 -12.46
N SER A 171 13.79 16.29 -13.33
CA SER A 171 14.87 16.48 -14.31
C SER A 171 16.18 16.83 -13.62
N LEU A 172 16.15 17.70 -12.59
CA LEU A 172 17.33 18.03 -11.79
C LEU A 172 17.86 16.82 -11.03
N GLU A 173 16.96 16.01 -10.45
CA GLU A 173 17.34 14.76 -9.77
C GLU A 173 18.01 13.80 -10.76
N GLY A 174 17.38 13.54 -11.91
CA GLY A 174 17.89 12.59 -12.91
C GLY A 174 19.21 12.99 -13.57
N ILE A 175 19.55 14.29 -13.61
CA ILE A 175 20.87 14.76 -14.09
C ILE A 175 21.88 15.00 -12.96
N GLY A 176 21.53 14.73 -11.70
CA GLY A 176 22.41 14.90 -10.54
C GLY A 176 22.62 16.35 -10.09
N GLU A 177 21.75 17.28 -10.48
CA GLU A 177 21.86 18.72 -10.23
C GLU A 177 20.83 19.27 -9.22
N LEU A 178 20.06 18.40 -8.57
CA LEU A 178 19.13 18.80 -7.50
C LEU A 178 19.90 19.16 -6.22
N ASP A 179 20.23 20.44 -6.08
CA ASP A 179 20.87 20.96 -4.87
C ASP A 179 19.90 21.12 -3.68
N GLN A 180 20.48 21.17 -2.48
CA GLN A 180 19.76 21.24 -1.21
C GLN A 180 18.80 22.44 -1.12
N ASP A 181 19.21 23.60 -1.64
CA ASP A 181 18.39 24.83 -1.61
C ASP A 181 17.16 24.71 -2.51
N THR A 182 17.32 24.12 -3.71
CA THR A 182 16.20 23.86 -4.63
C THR A 182 15.25 22.83 -4.05
N HIS A 183 15.79 21.77 -3.45
CA HIS A 183 15.00 20.72 -2.81
C HIS A 183 14.21 21.27 -1.62
N ARG A 184 14.84 22.07 -0.75
CA ARG A 184 14.18 22.76 0.35
C ARG A 184 13.07 23.69 -0.14
N ALA A 185 13.32 24.47 -1.20
CA ALA A 185 12.29 25.33 -1.79
C ALA A 185 11.08 24.51 -2.28
N ALA A 186 11.32 23.33 -2.86
CA ALA A 186 10.25 22.45 -3.31
C ALA A 186 9.44 21.85 -2.14
N LEU A 187 10.10 21.46 -1.03
CA LEU A 187 9.44 20.99 0.20
C LEU A 187 8.59 22.07 0.89
N LEU A 188 8.92 23.35 0.67
CA LEU A 188 8.20 24.51 1.23
C LEU A 188 7.22 25.15 0.23
N SER A 189 7.03 24.54 -0.95
CA SER A 189 6.15 25.07 -1.99
C SER A 189 4.70 25.22 -1.51
N LYS A 190 3.98 26.23 -2.01
CA LYS A 190 2.52 26.35 -1.78
C LYS A 190 1.73 25.24 -2.49
N ASP A 191 2.27 24.69 -3.57
CA ASP A 191 1.67 23.58 -4.31
C ASP A 191 1.97 22.24 -3.65
N ALA A 192 0.91 21.58 -3.16
CA ALA A 192 0.98 20.27 -2.54
C ALA A 192 1.57 19.21 -3.47
N ALA A 193 1.27 19.28 -4.78
CA ALA A 193 1.79 18.31 -5.72
C ALA A 193 3.32 18.41 -5.87
N LEU A 194 3.88 19.62 -5.88
CA LEU A 194 5.33 19.82 -5.84
C LEU A 194 5.94 19.34 -4.52
N ARG A 195 5.36 19.68 -3.35
CA ARG A 195 5.84 19.19 -2.04
C ARG A 195 5.88 17.67 -2.00
N ARG A 196 4.81 17.01 -2.45
CA ARG A 196 4.71 15.55 -2.54
C ARG A 196 5.84 14.92 -3.37
N ASN A 197 6.17 15.52 -4.51
CA ASN A 197 7.27 15.05 -5.34
C ASN A 197 8.63 15.36 -4.71
N ALA A 198 8.78 16.50 -4.05
CA ALA A 198 9.99 16.83 -3.29
C ALA A 198 10.24 15.83 -2.17
N ILE A 199 9.20 15.38 -1.45
CA ILE A 199 9.33 14.33 -0.44
C ILE A 199 9.82 13.03 -1.09
N ARG A 200 9.25 12.60 -2.23
CA ARG A 200 9.66 11.38 -2.93
C ARG A 200 11.12 11.42 -3.37
N ALA A 201 11.59 12.59 -3.82
CA ALA A 201 12.96 12.80 -4.28
C ALA A 201 13.98 12.84 -3.11
N LEU A 202 13.55 12.81 -1.84
CA LEU A 202 14.48 12.73 -0.72
C LEU A 202 15.19 11.37 -0.70
N PRO A 203 16.54 11.36 -0.65
CA PRO A 203 17.27 10.12 -0.43
C PRO A 203 17.07 9.65 1.01
N ALA A 204 16.98 8.33 1.21
CA ALA A 204 16.84 7.72 2.53
C ALA A 204 18.19 7.60 3.27
N ASN A 205 18.91 8.72 3.41
CA ASN A 205 20.24 8.80 4.02
C ASN A 205 20.43 10.13 4.78
N ASP A 206 21.65 10.34 5.28
CA ASP A 206 22.03 11.52 6.08
C ASP A 206 21.89 12.87 5.34
N HIS A 207 21.68 12.87 4.02
CA HIS A 207 21.38 14.09 3.27
C HIS A 207 19.88 14.39 3.22
N GLY A 208 19.04 13.37 3.03
CA GLY A 208 17.60 13.57 2.92
C GLY A 208 16.91 13.71 4.28
N GLN A 209 17.42 13.03 5.31
CA GLN A 209 16.82 13.06 6.64
C GLN A 209 16.77 14.48 7.26
N PRO A 210 17.85 15.29 7.25
CA PRO A 210 17.78 16.66 7.75
C PRO A 210 16.81 17.54 6.96
N LEU A 211 16.75 17.37 5.64
CA LEU A 211 15.79 18.10 4.79
C LEU A 211 14.35 17.74 5.17
N PHE A 212 14.06 16.46 5.35
CA PHE A 212 12.76 15.97 5.78
C PHE A 212 12.31 16.62 7.11
N PHE A 213 13.13 16.49 8.15
CA PHE A 213 12.79 17.00 9.50
C PHE A 213 12.82 18.52 9.62
N SER A 214 13.55 19.22 8.75
CA SER A 214 13.52 20.70 8.69
C SER A 214 12.30 21.27 7.97
N SER A 215 11.42 20.42 7.43
CA SER A 215 10.25 20.82 6.66
C SER A 215 8.94 20.39 7.35
N PRO A 216 7.80 21.06 7.08
CA PRO A 216 6.53 20.76 7.75
C PRO A 216 5.80 19.54 7.15
N VAL A 217 6.47 18.71 6.35
CA VAL A 217 5.83 17.66 5.52
C VAL A 217 5.13 16.56 6.33
N ILE A 218 5.59 16.27 7.55
CA ILE A 218 4.94 15.30 8.46
C ILE A 218 3.55 15.80 8.88
N GLN A 219 3.37 17.11 8.95
CA GLN A 219 2.12 17.76 9.35
C GLN A 219 1.41 18.41 8.15
N ASP A 220 1.73 17.99 6.92
CA ASP A 220 1.25 18.64 5.69
C ASP A 220 -0.29 18.72 5.68
N PRO A 221 -0.91 19.89 5.40
CA PRO A 221 -2.36 20.01 5.37
C PRO A 221 -3.01 19.16 4.27
N ASP A 222 -2.29 18.85 3.19
CA ASP A 222 -2.76 17.97 2.13
C ASP A 222 -2.52 16.50 2.54
N LEU A 223 -3.60 15.75 2.76
CA LEU A 223 -3.52 14.38 3.30
C LEU A 223 -2.74 13.41 2.41
N LEU A 224 -2.81 13.57 1.08
CA LEU A 224 -2.00 12.80 0.13
C LEU A 224 -0.51 13.10 0.27
N THR A 225 -0.14 14.37 0.45
CA THR A 225 1.23 14.79 0.67
C THR A 225 1.73 14.31 2.03
N ARG A 226 0.88 14.39 3.06
CA ARG A 226 1.16 13.86 4.39
C ARG A 226 1.39 12.35 4.35
N GLN A 227 0.54 11.59 3.66
CA GLN A 227 0.74 10.15 3.48
C GLN A 227 2.09 9.85 2.85
N VAL A 228 2.49 10.59 1.82
CA VAL A 228 3.81 10.42 1.20
C VAL A 228 4.96 10.77 2.16
N ALA A 229 4.79 11.74 3.06
CA ALA A 229 5.75 11.99 4.15
C ALA A 229 5.83 10.81 5.12
N LEU A 230 4.69 10.24 5.50
CA LEU A 230 4.65 9.07 6.38
C LEU A 230 5.26 7.83 5.70
N VAL A 231 5.06 7.65 4.40
CA VAL A 231 5.72 6.59 3.63
C VAL A 231 7.22 6.82 3.56
N LYS A 232 7.69 8.07 3.37
CA LYS A 232 9.12 8.38 3.36
C LYS A 232 9.78 8.09 4.71
N LEU A 233 9.08 8.27 5.83
CA LEU A 233 9.58 7.87 7.15
C LEU A 233 9.92 6.38 7.21
N LEU A 234 9.15 5.50 6.55
CA LEU A 234 9.41 4.06 6.49
C LEU A 234 10.77 3.71 5.88
N GLU A 235 11.29 4.58 5.01
CA GLU A 235 12.56 4.36 4.31
C GLU A 235 13.78 4.74 5.17
N PHE A 236 13.60 5.60 6.18
CA PHE A 236 14.70 6.04 7.04
C PHE A 236 15.08 4.96 8.07
N PRO A 237 16.36 4.92 8.51
CA PRO A 237 16.79 3.97 9.54
C PRO A 237 16.08 4.23 10.87
N THR A 238 15.78 3.16 11.62
CA THR A 238 15.14 3.28 12.93
C THR A 238 16.10 3.89 13.94
N ILE A 239 15.79 5.11 14.40
CA ILE A 239 16.47 5.85 15.46
C ILE A 239 15.47 6.36 16.51
N PRO A 240 15.89 6.68 17.74
CA PRO A 240 14.99 7.12 18.81
C PRO A 240 14.11 8.33 18.45
N GLU A 241 14.62 9.27 17.65
CA GLU A 241 13.91 10.45 17.18
C GLU A 241 12.72 10.06 16.29
N ILE A 242 12.93 9.12 15.36
CA ILE A 242 11.85 8.61 14.49
C ILE A 242 10.83 7.83 15.31
N GLN A 243 11.27 7.01 16.26
CA GLN A 243 10.35 6.29 17.15
C GLN A 243 9.44 7.25 17.93
N THR A 244 10.01 8.36 18.42
CA THR A 244 9.26 9.43 19.09
C THR A 244 8.24 10.06 18.16
N VAL A 245 8.62 10.38 16.92
CA VAL A 245 7.70 10.93 15.91
C VAL A 245 6.57 9.95 15.63
N VAL A 246 6.86 8.67 15.39
CA VAL A 246 5.86 7.63 15.12
C VAL A 246 4.87 7.47 16.27
N ALA A 247 5.34 7.47 17.52
CA ALA A 247 4.48 7.43 18.69
C ALA A 247 3.57 8.67 18.84
N GLN A 248 4.00 9.82 18.33
CA GLN A 248 3.17 11.03 18.31
C GLN A 248 2.13 11.02 17.19
N LEU A 249 2.45 10.40 16.04
CA LEU A 249 1.54 10.33 14.90
C LEU A 249 0.23 9.61 15.23
N SER A 250 0.24 8.60 16.10
CA SER A 250 -0.97 7.89 16.51
C SER A 250 -1.94 8.72 17.35
N ARG A 251 -1.47 9.87 17.88
CA ARG A 251 -2.31 10.80 18.67
C ARG A 251 -3.08 11.79 17.81
N VAL A 252 -2.84 11.82 16.50
CA VAL A 252 -3.53 12.74 15.59
C VAL A 252 -4.75 12.01 15.00
N PRO A 253 -5.99 12.44 15.31
CA PRO A 253 -7.20 11.67 14.97
C PRO A 253 -7.35 11.31 13.49
N ILE A 254 -6.97 12.24 12.58
CA ILE A 254 -7.06 12.01 11.14
C ILE A 254 -6.17 10.86 10.66
N HIS A 255 -5.08 10.54 11.37
CA HIS A 255 -4.21 9.42 10.99
C HIS A 255 -4.87 8.06 11.26
N SER A 256 -5.77 7.98 12.23
CA SER A 256 -6.48 6.74 12.56
C SER A 256 -7.83 6.63 11.84
N SER A 257 -8.46 7.75 11.46
CA SER A 257 -9.76 7.74 10.77
C SER A 257 -9.65 7.61 9.24
N ASP A 258 -8.52 8.00 8.66
CA ASP A 258 -8.25 7.84 7.22
C ASP A 258 -7.56 6.49 6.96
N THR A 259 -8.17 5.64 6.13
CA THR A 259 -7.69 4.27 5.85
C THR A 259 -6.24 4.23 5.35
N PHE A 260 -5.83 5.18 4.50
CA PHE A 260 -4.49 5.18 3.91
C PHE A 260 -3.43 5.66 4.90
N LEU A 261 -3.76 6.66 5.72
CA LEU A 261 -2.88 7.11 6.79
C LEU A 261 -2.75 6.04 7.87
N ASN A 262 -3.84 5.36 8.23
CA ASN A 262 -3.83 4.35 9.29
C ASN A 262 -3.06 3.09 8.87
N ASN A 263 -3.20 2.66 7.62
CA ASN A 263 -2.36 1.61 7.05
C ASN A 263 -0.88 1.98 7.08
N THR A 264 -0.54 3.23 6.72
CA THR A 264 0.85 3.71 6.77
C THR A 264 1.37 3.76 8.21
N LEU A 265 0.54 4.20 9.15
CA LEU A 265 0.84 4.25 10.58
C LEU A 265 1.14 2.84 11.12
N THR A 266 0.35 1.83 10.72
CA THR A 266 0.58 0.41 11.05
C THR A 266 1.97 -0.06 10.61
N LEU A 267 2.37 0.28 9.37
CA LEU A 267 3.69 -0.07 8.87
C LEU A 267 4.80 0.66 9.61
N LEU A 268 4.59 1.94 9.97
CA LEU A 268 5.54 2.72 10.76
C LEU A 268 5.77 2.11 12.14
N GLY A 269 4.71 1.69 12.82
CA GLY A 269 4.81 0.99 14.11
C GLY A 269 5.65 -0.28 14.01
N ARG A 270 5.43 -1.09 12.96
CA ARG A 270 6.18 -2.33 12.72
C ARG A 270 7.65 -2.08 12.36
N ILE A 271 7.92 -1.19 11.40
CA ILE A 271 9.28 -0.92 10.90
C ILE A 271 10.13 -0.24 11.97
N HIS A 272 9.57 0.76 12.66
CA HIS A 272 10.30 1.51 13.69
C HIS A 272 10.15 0.92 15.09
N LYS A 273 9.49 -0.23 15.25
CA LYS A 273 9.35 -0.95 16.51
C LYS A 273 8.69 -0.10 17.60
N VAL A 274 7.58 0.57 17.24
CA VAL A 274 6.76 1.40 18.12
C VAL A 274 5.41 0.73 18.31
N SER A 275 5.12 0.34 19.54
CA SER A 275 3.80 -0.14 19.96
C SER A 275 2.82 1.02 20.16
N GLY A 276 1.52 0.74 20.17
CA GLY A 276 0.46 1.75 20.30
C GLY A 276 0.05 2.39 18.98
N VAL A 277 0.41 1.82 17.82
CA VAL A 277 0.43 2.55 16.54
C VAL A 277 -0.17 1.74 15.38
N GLY A 278 -1.22 2.29 14.76
CA GLY A 278 -1.86 1.77 13.55
C GLY A 278 -3.01 0.77 13.79
N GLU A 279 -3.47 0.16 12.72
CA GLU A 279 -4.51 -0.87 12.70
C GLU A 279 -4.00 -2.20 13.25
N ASN A 280 -4.91 -2.96 13.86
CA ASN A 280 -4.69 -4.32 14.34
C ASN A 280 -3.75 -4.46 15.55
N GLU A 281 -3.43 -3.38 16.26
CA GLU A 281 -3.19 -3.55 17.69
C GLU A 281 -4.50 -3.92 18.37
N VAL A 282 -4.56 -5.14 18.86
CA VAL A 282 -5.74 -5.65 19.54
C VAL A 282 -5.87 -4.91 20.88
N GLN A 283 -6.79 -3.94 20.93
CA GLN A 283 -7.19 -3.22 22.13
C GLN A 283 -8.64 -3.57 22.46
N VAL A 284 -8.82 -4.74 23.08
CA VAL A 284 -10.12 -5.29 23.48
C VAL A 284 -10.21 -5.43 25.01
N ALA A 285 -11.40 -5.16 25.54
CA ALA A 285 -11.79 -5.40 26.91
C ALA A 285 -12.98 -6.37 26.96
N ALA A 286 -13.20 -7.00 28.12
CA ALA A 286 -14.41 -7.79 28.31
C ALA A 286 -15.67 -6.95 28.08
N GLY A 287 -16.61 -7.48 27.30
CA GLY A 287 -17.83 -6.80 26.86
C GLY A 287 -17.75 -6.22 25.45
N ASP A 288 -16.56 -6.01 24.90
CA ASP A 288 -16.40 -5.55 23.52
C ASP A 288 -16.97 -6.56 22.53
N LYS A 289 -17.56 -6.05 21.46
CA LYS A 289 -18.26 -6.85 20.45
C LYS A 289 -17.52 -6.83 19.12
N VAL A 290 -17.48 -7.98 18.44
CA VAL A 290 -16.87 -8.12 17.11
C VAL A 290 -17.80 -8.93 16.20
N LYS A 291 -17.94 -8.51 14.94
CA LYS A 291 -18.70 -9.27 13.94
C LYS A 291 -17.76 -10.17 13.15
N VAL A 292 -18.01 -11.48 13.17
CA VAL A 292 -17.24 -12.50 12.45
C VAL A 292 -18.21 -13.44 11.72
N GLY A 293 -18.09 -13.54 10.40
CA GLY A 293 -18.91 -14.45 9.60
C GLY A 293 -20.43 -14.23 9.75
N GLY A 294 -20.86 -12.97 9.90
CA GLY A 294 -22.28 -12.62 10.12
C GLY A 294 -22.80 -12.83 11.56
N LYS A 295 -21.96 -13.32 12.48
CA LYS A 295 -22.29 -13.47 13.90
C LYS A 295 -21.62 -12.38 14.73
N GLU A 296 -22.29 -11.91 15.77
CA GLU A 296 -21.70 -11.01 16.77
C GLU A 296 -21.15 -11.85 17.94
N LEU A 297 -19.86 -11.69 18.23
CA LEU A 297 -19.16 -12.32 19.34
C LEU A 297 -18.81 -11.25 20.39
N THR A 298 -18.59 -11.68 21.63
CA THR A 298 -18.27 -10.79 22.75
C THR A 298 -17.03 -11.27 23.48
N TRP A 299 -16.09 -10.36 23.73
CA TRP A 299 -14.91 -10.61 24.53
C TRP A 299 -15.27 -10.88 25.99
N ARG A 300 -14.61 -11.87 26.61
CA ARG A 300 -14.85 -12.26 28.00
C ARG A 300 -13.54 -12.40 28.72
N ASN A 301 -13.51 -11.97 29.98
CA ASN A 301 -12.42 -12.31 30.87
C ASN A 301 -12.42 -13.81 31.12
N VAL A 302 -11.25 -14.42 31.06
CA VAL A 302 -11.06 -15.83 31.36
C VAL A 302 -9.86 -15.99 32.29
N THR A 303 -9.94 -16.96 33.18
CA THR A 303 -8.84 -17.38 34.04
C THR A 303 -8.78 -18.89 33.96
N ALA A 304 -7.66 -19.43 33.52
CA ALA A 304 -7.46 -20.87 33.45
C ALA A 304 -7.43 -21.46 34.87
N ALA A 305 -8.14 -22.57 35.07
CA ALA A 305 -8.09 -23.32 36.33
C ALA A 305 -6.82 -24.17 36.46
N THR A 306 -6.15 -24.43 35.34
CA THR A 306 -4.93 -25.23 35.23
C THR A 306 -3.80 -24.40 34.59
N ASN A 307 -2.70 -25.06 34.23
CA ASN A 307 -1.56 -24.44 33.55
C ASN A 307 -1.77 -24.22 32.03
N TYR A 308 -2.96 -24.55 31.51
CA TYR A 308 -3.39 -24.23 30.15
C TYR A 308 -4.87 -23.83 30.16
N LEU A 309 -5.31 -23.16 29.11
CA LEU A 309 -6.73 -22.89 28.89
C LEU A 309 -7.31 -23.94 27.94
N ASP A 310 -8.49 -24.46 28.29
CA ASP A 310 -9.33 -25.25 27.38
C ASP A 310 -10.57 -24.43 26.98
N PHE A 311 -10.68 -24.14 25.68
CA PHE A 311 -11.80 -23.36 25.15
C PHE A 311 -13.11 -24.13 25.18
N ASN A 312 -13.08 -25.45 24.94
CA ASN A 312 -14.28 -26.27 24.93
C ASN A 312 -14.86 -26.40 26.34
N GLU A 313 -14.01 -26.54 27.35
CA GLU A 313 -14.43 -26.48 28.76
C GLU A 313 -15.02 -25.12 29.11
N THR A 314 -14.35 -24.03 28.71
CA THR A 314 -14.79 -22.65 28.97
C THR A 314 -16.15 -22.34 28.31
N LEU A 315 -16.35 -22.81 27.07
CA LEU A 315 -17.58 -22.58 26.30
C LEU A 315 -18.67 -23.62 26.59
N LYS A 316 -18.33 -24.71 27.29
CA LYS A 316 -19.21 -25.86 27.55
C LYS A 316 -19.77 -26.48 26.27
N SER A 317 -18.95 -26.53 25.22
CA SER A 317 -19.28 -27.14 23.93
C SER A 317 -18.01 -27.66 23.25
N ILE A 318 -18.14 -28.68 22.40
CA ILE A 318 -17.05 -29.14 21.52
C ILE A 318 -17.15 -28.37 20.21
N ASN A 319 -16.05 -27.75 19.78
CA ASN A 319 -16.01 -26.91 18.59
C ASN A 319 -14.82 -27.30 17.72
N ASP A 320 -15.09 -27.85 16.53
CA ASP A 320 -14.07 -28.26 15.55
C ASP A 320 -13.98 -27.24 14.41
N HIS A 321 -12.81 -27.17 13.75
CA HIS A 321 -12.53 -26.25 12.65
C HIS A 321 -12.78 -24.76 13.01
N VAL A 322 -12.35 -24.35 14.21
CA VAL A 322 -12.54 -23.00 14.75
C VAL A 322 -11.21 -22.34 15.12
N ALA A 323 -11.22 -21.02 15.27
CA ALA A 323 -10.08 -20.25 15.77
C ALA A 323 -10.48 -19.40 16.97
N GLY A 324 -9.57 -19.30 17.94
CA GLY A 324 -9.78 -18.66 19.23
C GLY A 324 -8.66 -17.70 19.51
N TYR A 325 -9.00 -16.61 20.19
CA TYR A 325 -8.07 -15.53 20.46
C TYR A 325 -8.05 -15.26 21.96
N LEU A 326 -6.84 -15.21 22.53
CA LEU A 326 -6.58 -14.75 23.88
C LEU A 326 -5.76 -13.48 23.79
N VAL A 327 -6.10 -12.50 24.64
CA VAL A 327 -5.41 -11.22 24.70
C VAL A 327 -5.05 -10.94 26.14
N THR A 328 -3.82 -10.50 26.37
CA THR A 328 -3.40 -9.96 27.67
C THR A 328 -2.50 -8.75 27.47
N TYR A 329 -2.53 -7.87 28.46
CA TYR A 329 -1.73 -6.66 28.48
C TYR A 329 -0.68 -6.80 29.59
N ILE A 330 0.58 -6.59 29.24
CA ILE A 330 1.72 -6.78 30.13
C ILE A 330 2.31 -5.40 30.42
N GLU A 331 1.99 -4.86 31.58
CA GLU A 331 2.51 -3.57 32.05
C GLU A 331 3.88 -3.76 32.70
N CYS A 332 4.86 -3.00 32.21
CA CYS A 332 6.25 -3.03 32.70
C CYS A 332 6.71 -1.64 33.13
N ASP A 333 7.37 -1.54 34.29
CA ASP A 333 7.92 -0.26 34.79
C ASP A 333 9.18 0.19 34.02
N ALA A 334 9.86 -0.74 33.34
CA ALA A 334 11.05 -0.52 32.54
C ALA A 334 11.16 -1.54 31.38
N ASP A 335 12.01 -1.23 30.39
CA ASP A 335 12.37 -2.18 29.35
C ASP A 335 12.99 -3.44 29.97
N THR A 336 12.42 -4.61 29.68
CA THR A 336 12.85 -5.91 30.19
C THR A 336 13.30 -6.79 29.01
N PRO A 337 14.60 -6.81 28.69
CA PRO A 337 15.13 -7.60 27.57
C PRO A 337 15.23 -9.09 27.90
N ASP A 338 15.31 -9.91 26.85
CA ASP A 338 15.53 -11.36 26.90
C ASP A 338 14.50 -12.14 27.73
N VAL A 339 13.25 -11.69 27.68
CA VAL A 339 12.11 -12.46 28.20
C VAL A 339 11.89 -13.65 27.29
N VAL A 340 11.84 -14.84 27.87
CA VAL A 340 11.55 -16.08 27.16
C VAL A 340 10.04 -16.29 27.18
N ILE A 341 9.43 -16.41 26.00
CA ILE A 341 8.03 -16.84 25.86
C ILE A 341 8.05 -18.34 25.60
N ALA A 342 7.48 -19.12 26.49
CA ALA A 342 7.23 -20.54 26.28
C ALA A 342 5.76 -20.76 25.90
N VAL A 343 5.51 -21.52 24.85
CA VAL A 343 4.20 -21.60 24.18
C VAL A 343 3.82 -23.07 23.96
N ALA A 344 2.52 -23.35 24.08
CA ALA A 344 1.92 -24.62 23.68
C ALA A 344 0.53 -24.37 23.09
N SER A 345 0.17 -25.09 22.04
CA SER A 345 -1.17 -25.07 21.43
C SER A 345 -1.66 -26.49 21.16
N ASN A 346 -2.97 -26.62 20.98
CA ASN A 346 -3.62 -27.76 20.37
C ASN A 346 -4.84 -27.21 19.60
N ASP A 347 -4.88 -27.25 18.27
CA ASP A 347 -3.88 -27.78 17.34
C ASP A 347 -2.83 -26.70 17.01
N GLN A 348 -3.12 -25.80 16.09
CA GLN A 348 -2.18 -24.80 15.58
C GLN A 348 -2.11 -23.57 16.49
N GLY A 349 -0.99 -22.85 16.47
CA GLY A 349 -0.76 -21.69 17.33
C GLY A 349 -0.07 -20.54 16.59
N ARG A 350 -0.48 -19.30 16.86
CA ARG A 350 0.19 -18.10 16.34
C ARG A 350 0.15 -16.97 17.36
N ILE A 351 1.29 -16.29 17.56
CA ILE A 351 1.38 -15.20 18.54
C ILE A 351 1.75 -13.90 17.87
N TYR A 352 0.98 -12.86 18.21
CA TYR A 352 1.29 -11.49 17.86
C TYR A 352 1.67 -10.73 19.14
N PHE A 353 2.89 -10.21 19.17
CA PHE A 353 3.41 -9.39 20.25
C PHE A 353 3.56 -7.95 19.76
N ASN A 354 2.85 -7.01 20.40
CA ASN A 354 2.77 -5.60 19.97
C ASN A 354 2.48 -5.47 18.46
N GLY A 355 1.52 -6.25 17.96
CA GLY A 355 1.11 -6.25 16.55
C GLY A 355 2.09 -6.91 15.57
N VAL A 356 3.20 -7.46 16.05
CA VAL A 356 4.19 -8.20 15.25
C VAL A 356 3.98 -9.70 15.43
N ASP A 357 3.90 -10.44 14.33
CA ASP A 357 3.88 -11.91 14.36
C ASP A 357 5.26 -12.45 14.76
N ILE A 358 5.33 -13.16 15.89
CA ILE A 358 6.58 -13.64 16.48
C ILE A 358 6.67 -15.17 16.58
N TYR A 359 5.57 -15.88 16.30
CA TYR A 359 5.51 -17.33 16.38
C TYR A 359 4.34 -17.84 15.54
N ALA A 360 4.59 -18.88 14.75
CA ALA A 360 3.56 -19.63 14.04
C ALA A 360 3.92 -21.12 14.01
N PHE A 361 2.97 -21.95 14.44
CA PHE A 361 2.97 -23.40 14.26
C PHE A 361 1.69 -23.76 13.54
N THR A 362 1.82 -24.35 12.35
CA THR A 362 0.71 -24.50 11.39
C THR A 362 0.24 -25.93 11.21
N GLU A 363 0.85 -26.89 11.92
CA GLU A 363 0.47 -28.29 11.86
C GLU A 363 -0.39 -28.67 13.09
N PRO A 364 -1.26 -29.70 12.98
CA PRO A 364 -1.98 -30.22 14.13
C PRO A 364 -1.08 -31.04 15.05
N HIS A 365 -1.20 -30.82 16.37
CA HIS A 365 -0.40 -31.49 17.39
C HIS A 365 -1.06 -31.42 18.77
N PRO A 366 -0.80 -32.38 19.67
CA PRO A 366 -1.32 -32.31 21.03
C PRO A 366 -0.61 -31.21 21.84
N LEU A 367 -1.30 -30.71 22.87
CA LEU A 367 -0.72 -29.73 23.79
C LEU A 367 0.53 -30.30 24.49
N MET A 368 1.71 -29.75 24.18
CA MET A 368 2.96 -30.04 24.88
C MET A 368 3.50 -28.78 25.53
N LEU A 369 3.42 -28.70 26.87
CA LEU A 369 3.83 -27.51 27.62
C LEU A 369 5.31 -27.20 27.41
N ASP A 370 5.59 -25.91 27.20
CA ASP A 370 6.94 -25.36 27.03
C ASP A 370 7.73 -25.99 25.85
N ALA A 371 7.04 -26.62 24.89
CA ALA A 371 7.66 -27.25 23.72
C ALA A 371 8.38 -26.22 22.84
N ASP A 372 7.73 -25.08 22.60
CA ASP A 372 8.29 -23.99 21.81
C ASP A 372 8.67 -22.80 22.67
N LYS A 373 9.84 -22.21 22.40
CA LYS A 373 10.36 -21.06 23.14
C LYS A 373 10.94 -20.02 22.19
N GLY A 374 10.57 -18.76 22.42
CA GLY A 374 11.12 -17.60 21.72
C GLY A 374 11.60 -16.53 22.70
N LYS A 375 12.34 -15.54 22.22
CA LYS A 375 12.78 -14.39 23.03
C LYS A 375 12.14 -13.10 22.53
N VAL A 376 11.69 -12.27 23.48
CA VAL A 376 11.22 -10.90 23.22
C VAL A 376 11.84 -9.92 24.21
N THR A 377 11.70 -8.63 23.89
CA THR A 377 11.96 -7.55 24.85
C THR A 377 10.61 -6.92 25.19
N LEU A 378 10.20 -7.01 26.45
CA LEU A 378 9.06 -6.23 26.93
C LEU A 378 9.49 -4.77 27.05
N LYS A 379 8.70 -3.86 26.52
CA LYS A 379 8.95 -2.42 26.58
C LYS A 379 8.35 -1.82 27.84
N LYS A 380 8.94 -0.74 28.35
CA LYS A 380 8.32 0.09 29.38
C LYS A 380 6.91 0.50 28.94
N GLY A 381 5.93 0.39 29.84
CA GLY A 381 4.51 0.62 29.56
C GLY A 381 3.74 -0.66 29.24
N THR A 382 2.59 -0.50 28.59
CA THR A 382 1.74 -1.62 28.17
C THR A 382 2.30 -2.31 26.92
N ASN A 383 2.48 -3.63 27.01
CA ASN A 383 2.71 -4.50 25.86
C ASN A 383 1.47 -5.35 25.62
N VAL A 384 1.09 -5.54 24.36
CA VAL A 384 -0.07 -6.35 23.96
C VAL A 384 0.41 -7.72 23.49
N MET A 385 -0.17 -8.76 24.05
CA MET A 385 0.07 -10.14 23.63
C MET A 385 -1.23 -10.76 23.13
N VAL A 386 -1.23 -11.23 21.89
CA VAL A 386 -2.37 -11.91 21.26
C VAL A 386 -1.95 -13.33 20.91
N PHE A 387 -2.66 -14.31 21.44
CA PHE A 387 -2.46 -15.71 21.11
C PHE A 387 -3.68 -16.24 20.35
N LYS A 388 -3.46 -16.59 19.07
CA LYS A 388 -4.43 -17.27 18.23
C LYS A 388 -4.18 -18.78 18.30
N ILE A 389 -5.21 -19.55 18.58
CA ILE A 389 -5.19 -21.01 18.57
C ILE A 389 -6.26 -21.50 17.63
N THR A 390 -5.88 -22.33 16.65
CA THR A 390 -6.82 -22.93 15.70
C THR A 390 -6.97 -24.40 16.03
N ASN A 391 -8.21 -24.85 16.23
CA ASN A 391 -8.56 -26.24 16.46
C ASN A 391 -9.03 -26.87 15.16
N GLU A 392 -8.43 -27.98 14.77
CA GLU A 392 -8.98 -28.83 13.71
C GLU A 392 -10.03 -29.74 14.31
N GLN A 393 -9.67 -30.55 15.33
CA GLN A 393 -10.59 -31.51 15.92
C GLN A 393 -10.35 -31.76 17.42
N LYS A 394 -11.44 -31.95 18.16
CA LYS A 394 -11.51 -32.39 19.56
C LYS A 394 -10.98 -31.37 20.57
N ALA A 395 -9.67 -31.30 20.78
CA ALA A 395 -9.08 -30.62 21.93
C ALA A 395 -8.59 -29.23 21.55
N TRP A 396 -9.24 -28.19 22.08
CA TRP A 396 -8.92 -26.81 21.74
C TRP A 396 -8.27 -26.11 22.93
N GLN A 397 -6.94 -26.13 22.96
CA GLN A 397 -6.17 -25.78 24.16
C GLN A 397 -4.98 -24.89 23.85
N GLY A 398 -4.55 -24.09 24.83
CA GLY A 398 -3.30 -23.37 24.73
C GLY A 398 -2.74 -22.92 26.06
N ALA A 399 -1.41 -22.78 26.10
CA ALA A 399 -0.67 -22.27 27.24
C ALA A 399 0.42 -21.32 26.78
N MET A 400 0.70 -20.31 27.59
CA MET A 400 1.80 -19.38 27.38
C MET A 400 2.37 -18.95 28.71
N ARG A 401 3.70 -18.93 28.82
CA ARG A 401 4.43 -18.51 30.01
C ARG A 401 5.49 -17.48 29.64
N LEU A 402 5.62 -16.46 30.48
CA LEU A 402 6.71 -15.50 30.43
C LEU A 402 7.75 -15.91 31.46
N LEU A 403 8.96 -16.18 30.99
CA LEU A 403 10.07 -16.68 31.78
C LEU A 403 11.26 -15.72 31.68
N ASP A 404 12.09 -15.68 32.73
CA ASP A 404 13.39 -15.02 32.66
C ASP A 404 14.43 -15.90 31.94
N ARG A 405 15.65 -15.38 31.78
CA ARG A 405 16.76 -16.09 31.12
C ARG A 405 17.14 -17.42 31.78
N SER A 406 16.80 -17.62 33.05
CA SER A 406 17.04 -18.87 33.78
C SER A 406 15.92 -19.90 33.61
N GLY A 407 14.81 -19.51 32.97
CA GLY A 407 13.61 -20.34 32.82
C GLY A 407 12.66 -20.26 34.01
N ALA A 408 12.91 -19.37 34.97
CA ALA A 408 11.98 -19.13 36.08
C ALA A 408 10.85 -18.17 35.66
N PRO A 409 9.68 -18.19 36.32
CA PRO A 409 8.60 -17.25 36.02
C PRO A 409 9.08 -15.79 36.09
N LEU A 410 8.78 -15.02 35.05
CA LEU A 410 9.17 -13.61 34.98
C LEU A 410 8.51 -12.81 36.11
N LYS A 411 9.32 -12.07 36.87
CA LYS A 411 8.87 -11.20 37.96
C LYS A 411 8.80 -9.75 37.51
N ASN A 412 8.17 -8.88 38.31
CA ASN A 412 8.10 -7.43 38.10
C ASN A 412 7.32 -6.99 36.85
N ILE A 413 6.33 -7.78 36.44
CA ILE A 413 5.34 -7.40 35.44
C ILE A 413 3.96 -7.38 36.08
N ARG A 414 3.03 -6.62 35.51
CA ARG A 414 1.61 -6.66 35.91
C ARG A 414 0.76 -7.03 34.70
N LEU A 415 0.00 -8.12 34.83
CA LEU A 415 -0.97 -8.51 33.82
C LEU A 415 -2.26 -7.71 34.00
N LYS A 416 -2.76 -7.12 32.92
CA LYS A 416 -4.06 -6.46 32.86
C LYS A 416 -4.96 -7.19 31.85
N LEU A 417 -6.27 -7.03 32.04
CA LEU A 417 -7.32 -7.57 31.15
C LEU A 417 -7.97 -6.48 30.31
N GLN A 418 -7.45 -5.26 30.37
CA GLN A 418 -7.90 -4.09 29.63
C GLN A 418 -6.67 -3.27 29.20
N PRO A 419 -6.73 -2.56 28.05
CA PRO A 419 -5.66 -1.71 27.53
C PRO A 419 -5.06 -0.74 28.53
#